data_AF-A0A8H3HJ72-F1
#
_entry.id   AF-A0A8H3HJ72-F1
#
_cell.length_a   1.000
_cell.length_b   1.000
_cell.length_c   1.000
_cell.angle_alpha   90.00
_cell.angle_beta   90.00
_cell.angle_gamma   90.00
#
_symmetry.space_group_name_H-M   'P 1'
#
loop_
_entity.id
_entity.type
_entity.pdbx_description
1 polymer ?
#
loop_
_entity_poly.entity_id
_entity_poly.type
_entity_poly.pdbx_seq_one_letter_code
_entity_poly.pdbx_strand_id
1 'polypeptide(L)'
;MGVGIGGDYPLSATITSEFSPKEIRGKMMTAVFAMQGFGNSGASLVALVITQAFKPQLDGTIHRLESIDRCWRLLIGLGAVPGCMAVYFRLTIPETPRFTMDVQQNVQQAILDLEMFLNTGRPNANPDAVIPRGSAPTASWGDFKQYFGQWKNFKLLFGMAYSWSALDVSFYTLGLDTPSMLKALNFKSKDCPDYNLDHAYDILSGISSGNLVLAAGGLIPGYWATFFLVDSWGRIPIQVMGFTALTMLFLVVGTAWDHLHTNANEYGGKVLVILYW
;
A
#
# COMPACT_ATOMS: atom_id res chain seq x y z
N MET A 1 -4.85 10.21 12.24
CA MET A 1 -4.34 9.61 10.98
C MET A 1 -4.03 8.14 11.18
N GLY A 2 -2.94 7.77 11.87
CA GLY A 2 -2.50 6.36 12.00
C GLY A 2 -3.52 5.38 12.58
N VAL A 3 -4.22 5.74 13.66
CA VAL A 3 -5.28 4.91 14.25
C VAL A 3 -6.43 4.64 13.27
N GLY A 4 -6.80 5.63 12.46
CA GLY A 4 -7.85 5.48 11.45
C GLY A 4 -7.43 4.54 10.32
N ILE A 5 -6.22 4.71 9.80
CA ILE A 5 -5.64 3.83 8.77
C ILE A 5 -5.53 2.39 9.31
N GLY A 6 -5.05 2.23 10.55
CA GLY A 6 -4.87 0.92 11.18
C GLY A 6 -6.18 0.17 11.47
N GLY A 7 -7.31 0.88 11.64
CA GLY A 7 -8.63 0.26 11.75
C GLY A 7 -9.24 -0.07 10.39
N ASP A 8 -9.03 0.79 9.40
CA ASP A 8 -9.54 0.64 8.04
C ASP A 8 -8.92 -0.54 7.30
N TYR A 9 -7.60 -0.69 7.46
CA TYR A 9 -6.78 -1.66 6.74
C TYR A 9 -7.22 -3.13 6.94
N PRO A 10 -7.37 -3.65 8.17
CA PRO A 10 -7.87 -5.01 8.38
C PRO A 10 -9.35 -5.16 7.98
N LEU A 11 -10.15 -4.10 8.09
CA LEU A 11 -11.57 -4.13 7.70
C LEU A 11 -11.71 -4.27 6.18
N SER A 12 -10.99 -3.46 5.40
CA SER A 12 -10.95 -3.52 3.93
C SER A 12 -10.51 -4.90 3.42
N ALA A 13 -9.49 -5.48 4.07
CA ALA A 13 -9.02 -6.83 3.74
C ALA A 13 -10.09 -7.88 4.03
N THR A 14 -10.79 -7.79 5.17
CA THR A 14 -11.83 -8.75 5.55
C THR A 14 -13.01 -8.69 4.58
N ILE A 15 -13.55 -7.50 4.33
CA ILE A 15 -14.68 -7.26 3.40
C ILE A 15 -14.38 -7.83 2.01
N THR A 16 -13.24 -7.45 1.42
CA THR A 16 -12.81 -7.94 0.10
C THR A 16 -12.77 -9.47 0.08
N SER A 17 -12.23 -10.06 1.14
CA SER A 17 -12.06 -11.50 1.25
C SER A 17 -13.37 -12.27 1.44
N GLU A 18 -14.42 -11.63 1.98
CA GLU A 18 -15.75 -12.20 2.17
C GLU A 18 -16.62 -12.12 0.91
N PHE A 19 -16.50 -11.04 0.15
CA PHE A 19 -17.21 -10.86 -1.12
C PHE A 19 -16.56 -11.59 -2.30
N SER A 20 -15.29 -11.97 -2.19
CA SER A 20 -14.57 -12.63 -3.29
C SER A 20 -14.93 -14.13 -3.43
N PRO A 21 -15.29 -14.61 -4.63
CA PRO A 21 -15.37 -16.04 -4.93
C PRO A 21 -14.05 -16.76 -4.64
N LYS A 22 -14.11 -18.02 -4.18
CA LYS A 22 -12.94 -18.81 -3.75
C LYS A 22 -11.81 -18.86 -4.80
N GLU A 23 -12.17 -18.84 -6.08
CA GLU A 23 -11.26 -18.99 -7.23
C GLU A 23 -10.47 -17.71 -7.54
N ILE A 24 -11.07 -16.52 -7.37
CA ILE A 24 -10.42 -15.23 -7.71
C ILE A 24 -10.01 -14.40 -6.49
N ARG A 25 -10.19 -14.94 -5.28
CA ARG A 25 -9.87 -14.27 -4.02
C ARG A 25 -8.41 -13.82 -3.94
N GLY A 26 -7.47 -14.58 -4.52
CA GLY A 26 -6.06 -14.18 -4.60
C GLY A 26 -5.89 -12.90 -5.41
N LYS A 27 -6.39 -12.91 -6.65
CA LYS A 27 -6.38 -11.76 -7.56
C LYS A 27 -7.07 -10.52 -6.98
N MET A 28 -8.27 -10.66 -6.43
CA MET A 28 -9.01 -9.52 -5.87
C MET A 28 -8.24 -8.87 -4.71
N MET A 29 -7.64 -9.66 -3.81
CA MET A 29 -6.80 -9.10 -2.75
C MET A 29 -5.58 -8.39 -3.32
N THR A 30 -4.87 -8.98 -4.29
CA THR A 30 -3.71 -8.32 -4.94
C THR A 30 -4.09 -7.04 -5.68
N ALA A 31 -5.29 -6.97 -6.26
CA ALA A 31 -5.79 -5.75 -6.92
C ALA A 31 -6.04 -4.62 -5.91
N VAL A 32 -6.59 -4.94 -4.73
CA VAL A 32 -6.74 -3.95 -3.65
C VAL A 32 -5.38 -3.44 -3.19
N PHE A 33 -4.39 -4.33 -3.04
CA PHE A 33 -3.01 -3.93 -2.74
C PHE A 33 -2.37 -3.07 -3.85
N ALA A 34 -2.66 -3.37 -5.13
CA ALA A 34 -2.13 -2.59 -6.26
C ALA A 34 -2.59 -1.12 -6.23
N MET A 35 -3.75 -0.82 -5.64
CA MET A 35 -4.24 0.55 -5.48
C MET A 35 -3.30 1.41 -4.62
N GLN A 36 -2.47 0.81 -3.75
CA GLN A 36 -1.42 1.52 -3.02
C GLN A 36 -0.41 2.18 -3.96
N GLY A 37 0.02 1.49 -5.02
CA GLY A 37 0.94 2.03 -6.01
C GLY A 37 0.37 3.22 -6.78
N PHE A 38 -0.93 3.15 -7.11
CA PHE A 38 -1.65 4.28 -7.72
C PHE A 38 -1.82 5.44 -6.74
N GLY A 39 -2.08 5.17 -5.46
CA GLY A 39 -2.13 6.19 -4.41
C GLY A 39 -0.80 6.92 -4.25
N ASN A 40 0.32 6.20 -4.24
CA ASN A 40 1.66 6.79 -4.17
C ASN A 40 1.98 7.63 -5.42
N SER A 41 1.62 7.13 -6.61
CA SER A 41 1.79 7.86 -7.87
C SER A 41 0.94 9.14 -7.90
N GLY A 42 -0.33 9.05 -7.48
CA GLY A 42 -1.24 10.19 -7.40
C GLY A 42 -0.76 11.25 -6.42
N ALA A 43 -0.30 10.84 -5.24
CA ALA A 43 0.28 11.76 -4.26
C ALA A 43 1.53 12.47 -4.79
N SER A 44 2.41 11.74 -5.48
CA SER A 44 3.62 12.29 -6.11
C SER A 44 3.29 13.25 -7.26
N LEU A 45 2.27 12.93 -8.05
CA LEU A 45 1.78 13.79 -9.13
C LEU A 45 1.17 15.09 -8.58
N VAL A 46 0.34 15.02 -7.54
CA VAL A 46 -0.22 16.20 -6.89
C VAL A 46 0.90 17.05 -6.30
N ALA A 47 1.88 16.43 -5.63
CA ALA A 47 3.05 17.14 -5.12
C ALA A 47 3.82 17.88 -6.23
N LEU A 48 4.06 17.23 -7.38
CA LEU A 48 4.66 17.87 -8.55
C LEU A 48 3.85 19.07 -9.04
N VAL A 49 2.54 18.92 -9.22
CA VAL A 49 1.66 20.00 -9.71
C VAL A 49 1.69 21.20 -8.77
N ILE A 50 1.66 20.96 -7.45
CA ILE A 50 1.76 22.03 -6.44
C ILE A 50 3.13 22.72 -6.54
N THR A 51 4.23 21.96 -6.60
CA THR A 51 5.57 22.54 -6.72
C THR A 51 5.73 23.36 -8.00
N GLN A 52 5.14 22.92 -9.13
CA GLN A 52 5.16 23.68 -10.38
C GLN A 52 4.31 24.96 -10.30
N ALA A 53 3.14 24.90 -9.65
CA ALA A 53 2.26 26.06 -9.48
C ALA A 53 2.91 27.15 -8.60
N PHE A 54 3.66 26.75 -7.57
CA PHE A 54 4.33 27.68 -6.67
C PHE A 54 5.76 28.06 -7.10
N LYS A 55 6.24 27.59 -8.26
CA LYS A 55 7.58 27.89 -8.80
C LYS A 55 8.03 29.35 -8.63
N PRO A 56 7.29 30.38 -9.11
CA PRO A 56 7.74 31.77 -9.00
C PRO A 56 7.87 32.26 -7.55
N GLN A 57 7.17 31.64 -6.60
CA GLN A 57 7.22 31.98 -5.17
C GLN A 57 8.29 31.18 -4.41
N LEU A 58 8.67 30.00 -4.92
CA LEU A 58 9.79 29.22 -4.42
C LEU A 58 11.14 29.77 -4.91
N ASP A 59 11.21 30.34 -6.11
CA ASP A 59 12.44 30.95 -6.62
C ASP A 59 12.71 32.32 -5.96
N GLY A 60 11.67 33.01 -5.48
CA GLY A 60 11.77 34.28 -4.77
C GLY A 60 12.34 34.17 -3.34
N THR A 61 13.12 35.17 -2.92
CA THR A 61 13.82 35.18 -1.62
C THR A 61 12.94 35.58 -0.43
N ILE A 62 11.88 36.37 -0.66
CA ILE A 62 11.17 37.10 0.42
C ILE A 62 10.08 36.24 1.10
N HIS A 63 9.40 35.33 0.39
CA HIS A 63 8.25 34.56 0.90
C HIS A 63 8.40 33.04 0.76
N ARG A 64 9.64 32.55 0.68
CA ARG A 64 9.92 31.14 0.38
C ARG A 64 9.39 30.18 1.45
N LEU A 65 9.63 30.48 2.72
CA LEU A 65 9.18 29.67 3.86
C LEU A 65 7.65 29.56 3.93
N GLU A 66 6.96 30.68 3.73
CA GLU A 66 5.49 30.72 3.72
C GLU A 66 4.92 29.94 2.53
N SER A 67 5.59 29.99 1.38
CA SER A 67 5.18 29.24 0.19
C SER A 67 5.36 27.74 0.36
N ILE A 68 6.46 27.30 0.99
CA ILE A 68 6.67 25.90 1.37
C ILE A 68 5.60 25.47 2.38
N ASP A 69 5.29 26.30 3.37
CA ASP A 69 4.25 26.02 4.36
C ASP A 69 2.87 25.81 3.69
N ARG A 70 2.54 26.65 2.71
CA ARG A 70 1.33 26.50 1.90
C ARG A 70 1.35 25.22 1.05
N CYS A 71 2.50 24.85 0.48
CA CYS A 71 2.62 23.66 -0.36
C CYS A 71 2.28 22.36 0.40
N TRP A 72 2.88 22.14 1.58
CA TRP A 72 2.61 20.90 2.33
C TRP A 72 1.18 20.87 2.89
N ARG A 73 0.64 22.01 3.32
CA ARG A 73 -0.76 22.10 3.78
C ARG A 73 -1.73 21.79 2.66
N LEU A 74 -1.49 22.33 1.46
CA LEU A 74 -2.30 22.07 0.29
C LEU A 74 -2.21 20.59 -0.13
N LEU A 75 -1.00 20.00 -0.07
CA LEU A 75 -0.79 18.58 -0.36
C LEU A 75 -1.59 17.67 0.59
N ILE A 76 -1.50 17.91 1.91
CA ILE A 76 -2.28 17.16 2.89
C ILE A 76 -3.78 17.42 2.73
N GLY A 77 -4.17 18.68 2.47
CA GLY A 77 -5.57 19.08 2.28
C GLY A 77 -6.20 18.42 1.05
N LEU A 78 -5.50 18.37 -0.08
CA LEU A 78 -5.95 17.65 -1.27
C LEU A 78 -5.99 16.13 -1.06
N GLY A 79 -5.09 15.59 -0.23
CA GLY A 79 -5.13 14.19 0.20
C GLY A 79 -6.38 13.83 1.02
N ALA A 80 -7.01 14.79 1.69
CA ALA A 80 -8.25 14.57 2.43
C ALA A 80 -9.46 14.32 1.50
N VAL A 81 -9.44 14.86 0.27
CA VAL A 81 -10.55 14.73 -0.70
C VAL A 81 -10.90 13.26 -1.03
N PRO A 82 -9.95 12.40 -1.48
CA PRO A 82 -10.25 10.99 -1.69
C PRO A 82 -10.63 10.27 -0.39
N GLY A 83 -10.11 10.71 0.77
CA GLY A 83 -10.52 10.19 2.08
C GLY A 83 -12.00 10.45 2.39
N CYS A 84 -12.48 11.68 2.19
CA CYS A 84 -13.90 12.03 2.34
C CYS A 84 -14.78 11.27 1.35
N MET A 85 -14.32 11.13 0.10
CA MET A 85 -15.02 10.35 -0.92
C MET A 85 -15.13 8.87 -0.54
N ALA A 86 -14.05 8.29 0.01
CA ALA A 86 -14.06 6.91 0.51
C ALA A 86 -15.04 6.72 1.68
N VAL A 87 -15.14 7.70 2.60
CA VAL A 87 -16.15 7.68 3.67
C VAL A 87 -17.55 7.71 3.09
N TYR A 88 -17.82 8.60 2.13
CA TYR A 88 -19.12 8.66 1.47
C TYR A 88 -19.50 7.31 0.82
N PHE A 89 -18.60 6.73 0.03
CA PHE A 89 -18.85 5.43 -0.60
C PHE A 89 -19.00 4.30 0.42
N ARG A 90 -18.21 4.30 1.50
CA ARG A 90 -18.38 3.31 2.58
C ARG A 90 -19.73 3.39 3.27
N LEU A 91 -20.28 4.59 3.45
CA LEU A 91 -21.62 4.75 4.01
C LEU A 91 -22.73 4.31 3.04
N THR A 92 -22.41 4.11 1.75
CA THR A 92 -23.37 3.76 0.70
C THR A 92 -23.28 2.29 0.28
N ILE A 93 -22.20 1.57 0.63
CA ILE A 93 -22.01 0.15 0.31
C ILE A 93 -22.81 -0.70 1.30
N PRO A 94 -23.64 -1.66 0.83
CA PRO A 94 -24.34 -2.59 1.71
C PRO A 94 -23.34 -3.49 2.47
N GLU A 95 -23.68 -3.82 3.72
CA GLU A 95 -22.84 -4.61 4.62
C GLU A 95 -22.55 -6.02 4.07
N THR A 96 -21.48 -6.67 4.56
CA THR A 96 -21.13 -8.01 4.05
C THR A 96 -22.23 -9.02 4.42
N PRO A 97 -22.62 -9.93 3.49
CA PRO A 97 -23.67 -10.92 3.76
C PRO A 97 -23.36 -11.80 4.98
N ARG A 98 -22.08 -12.06 5.26
CA ARG A 98 -21.62 -12.79 6.45
C ARG A 98 -21.77 -11.97 7.73
N PHE A 99 -21.47 -10.68 7.72
CA PHE A 99 -21.72 -9.80 8.87
C PHE A 99 -23.22 -9.70 9.18
N THR A 100 -24.07 -9.53 8.16
CA THR A 100 -25.53 -9.48 8.32
C THR A 100 -26.11 -10.83 8.79
N MET A 101 -25.56 -11.95 8.32
CA MET A 101 -25.98 -13.30 8.74
C MET A 101 -25.49 -13.69 10.15
N ASP A 102 -24.21 -13.49 10.45
CA ASP A 102 -23.58 -14.00 11.68
C ASP A 102 -23.67 -13.01 12.86
N VAL A 103 -23.69 -11.70 12.60
CA VAL A 103 -23.70 -10.65 13.64
C VAL A 103 -25.08 -10.00 13.79
N GLN A 104 -25.74 -9.61 12.69
CA GLN A 104 -27.08 -9.00 12.77
C GLN A 104 -28.21 -10.05 12.93
N GLN A 105 -27.90 -11.35 12.79
CA GLN A 105 -28.85 -12.46 12.84
C GLN A 105 -30.06 -12.30 11.89
N ASN A 106 -29.92 -11.54 10.81
CA ASN A 106 -31.04 -11.14 9.97
C ASN A 106 -30.89 -11.68 8.54
N VAL A 107 -31.26 -12.95 8.37
CA VAL A 107 -31.13 -13.72 7.11
C VAL A 107 -31.86 -13.07 5.94
N GLN A 108 -33.00 -12.40 6.19
CA GLN A 108 -33.78 -11.73 5.13
C GLN A 108 -33.04 -10.52 4.55
N GLN A 109 -32.34 -9.73 5.37
CA GLN A 109 -31.58 -8.57 4.91
C GLN A 109 -30.34 -9.02 4.11
N ALA A 110 -29.67 -10.08 4.56
CA ALA A 110 -28.52 -10.64 3.84
C ALA A 110 -28.87 -11.18 2.45
N ILE A 111 -30.08 -11.75 2.27
CA ILE A 111 -30.57 -12.19 0.96
C ILE A 111 -30.86 -10.99 0.05
N LEU A 112 -31.48 -9.92 0.59
CA LEU A 112 -31.74 -8.68 -0.17
C LEU A 112 -30.45 -7.96 -0.59
N ASP A 113 -29.45 -7.90 0.28
CA ASP A 113 -28.13 -7.32 -0.02
C ASP A 113 -27.38 -8.15 -1.07
N LEU A 114 -27.55 -9.49 -1.05
CA LEU A 114 -27.00 -10.39 -2.06
C LEU A 114 -27.70 -10.23 -3.43
N GLU A 115 -29.03 -10.04 -3.43
CA GLU A 115 -29.81 -9.78 -4.64
C GLU A 115 -29.45 -8.45 -5.29
N MET A 116 -29.22 -7.41 -4.47
CA MET A 116 -28.80 -6.08 -4.93
C MET A 116 -27.39 -6.12 -5.56
N PHE A 117 -26.50 -6.96 -5.03
CA PHE A 117 -25.11 -7.05 -5.52
C PHE A 117 -24.95 -7.97 -6.73
N LEU A 118 -25.74 -9.04 -6.84
CA LEU A 118 -25.52 -10.08 -7.85
C LEU A 118 -26.25 -9.84 -9.18
N ASN A 119 -27.31 -9.03 -9.25
CA ASN A 119 -28.05 -8.73 -10.49
C ASN A 119 -28.27 -9.98 -11.41
N THR A 120 -28.38 -11.15 -10.80
CA THR A 120 -28.51 -12.45 -11.46
C THR A 120 -29.73 -13.09 -10.83
N GLY A 121 -30.75 -13.33 -11.66
CA GLY A 121 -32.07 -13.77 -11.23
C GLY A 121 -32.02 -14.91 -10.20
N ARG A 122 -32.87 -14.78 -9.17
CA ARG A 122 -33.21 -15.74 -8.13
C ARG A 122 -32.41 -17.05 -8.20
N PRO A 123 -31.37 -17.24 -7.38
CA PRO A 123 -31.00 -18.58 -6.97
C PRO A 123 -32.23 -19.14 -6.25
N ASN A 124 -32.66 -20.36 -6.59
CA ASN A 124 -33.73 -21.07 -5.88
C ASN A 124 -33.32 -21.28 -4.41
N ALA A 125 -33.50 -20.26 -3.59
CA ALA A 125 -33.40 -20.33 -2.15
C ALA A 125 -34.70 -20.99 -1.69
N ASN A 126 -34.61 -22.28 -1.39
CA ASN A 126 -35.68 -23.02 -0.74
C ASN A 126 -36.03 -22.29 0.58
N PRO A 127 -37.24 -21.74 0.74
CA PRO A 127 -37.62 -20.95 1.92
C PRO A 127 -37.52 -21.75 3.23
N ASP A 128 -37.52 -23.08 3.12
CA ASP A 128 -37.48 -24.03 4.24
C ASP A 128 -36.11 -24.71 4.44
N ALA A 129 -35.07 -24.28 3.71
CA ALA A 129 -33.72 -24.70 4.05
C ALA A 129 -33.29 -24.02 5.35
N VAL A 130 -33.60 -24.67 6.47
CA VAL A 130 -33.02 -24.36 7.78
C VAL A 130 -31.51 -24.54 7.65
N ILE A 131 -30.80 -23.47 7.29
CA ILE A 131 -29.36 -23.40 7.46
C ILE A 131 -29.18 -23.56 8.98
N PRO A 132 -28.58 -24.67 9.46
CA PRO A 132 -28.46 -24.90 10.89
C PRO A 132 -27.82 -23.66 11.50
N ARG A 133 -28.54 -23.04 12.43
CA ARG A 133 -28.12 -21.89 13.24
C ARG A 133 -26.88 -22.29 14.03
N GLY A 134 -25.73 -22.33 13.38
CA GLY A 134 -24.45 -22.36 14.05
C GLY A 134 -24.20 -20.95 14.53
N SER A 135 -24.58 -20.66 15.78
CA SER A 135 -23.97 -19.56 16.51
C SER A 135 -22.46 -19.72 16.36
N ALA A 136 -21.82 -18.92 15.50
CA ALA A 136 -20.37 -18.85 15.48
C ALA A 136 -19.95 -18.49 16.91
N PRO A 137 -19.25 -19.38 17.64
CA PRO A 137 -18.90 -19.12 19.02
C PRO A 137 -18.12 -17.81 19.10
N THR A 138 -18.47 -16.94 20.04
CA THR A 138 -17.72 -15.71 20.28
C THR A 138 -16.29 -16.09 20.64
N ALA A 139 -15.34 -15.78 19.75
CA ALA A 139 -13.95 -16.18 19.91
C ALA A 139 -13.42 -15.66 21.26
N SER A 140 -13.10 -16.58 22.18
CA SER A 140 -12.60 -16.24 23.51
C SER A 140 -11.07 -16.18 23.52
N TRP A 141 -10.50 -15.40 24.45
CA TRP A 141 -9.07 -15.43 24.74
C TRP A 141 -8.58 -16.83 25.16
N GLY A 142 -9.47 -17.66 25.72
CA GLY A 142 -9.20 -19.07 26.02
C GLY A 142 -8.99 -19.90 24.76
N ASP A 143 -9.85 -19.73 23.76
CA ASP A 143 -9.79 -20.44 22.48
C ASP A 143 -8.56 -20.01 21.68
N PHE A 144 -8.19 -18.71 21.73
CA PHE A 144 -6.97 -18.21 21.11
C PHE A 144 -5.73 -18.89 21.70
N LYS A 145 -5.60 -18.93 23.03
CA LYS A 145 -4.48 -19.59 23.71
C LYS A 145 -4.46 -21.10 23.44
N GLN A 146 -5.62 -21.75 23.41
CA GLN A 146 -5.72 -23.17 23.13
C GLN A 146 -5.32 -23.50 21.68
N TYR A 147 -5.76 -22.68 20.72
CA TYR A 147 -5.49 -22.88 19.31
C TYR A 147 -4.04 -22.56 18.94
N PHE A 148 -3.51 -21.41 19.38
CA PHE A 148 -2.14 -20.98 19.11
C PHE A 148 -1.12 -21.52 20.11
N GLY A 149 -1.54 -22.16 21.21
CA GLY A 149 -0.66 -22.95 22.07
C GLY A 149 -0.16 -24.22 21.38
N GLN A 150 -0.85 -24.70 20.34
CA GLN A 150 -0.39 -25.81 19.52
C GLN A 150 0.72 -25.34 18.57
N TRP A 151 1.89 -25.98 18.63
CA TRP A 151 3.05 -25.64 17.80
C TRP A 151 2.76 -25.57 16.29
N LYS A 152 1.88 -26.45 15.78
CA LYS A 152 1.47 -26.47 14.38
C LYS A 152 0.84 -25.13 13.94
N ASN A 153 -0.01 -24.54 14.77
CA ASN A 153 -0.72 -23.30 14.47
C ASN A 153 0.13 -22.09 14.83
N PHE A 154 0.91 -22.18 15.92
CA PHE A 154 1.88 -21.16 16.32
C PHE A 154 2.93 -20.89 15.23
N LYS A 155 3.52 -21.96 14.67
CA LYS A 155 4.49 -21.86 13.56
C LYS A 155 3.92 -21.04 12.39
N LEU A 156 2.66 -21.23 12.06
CA LEU A 156 2.00 -20.54 10.95
C LEU A 156 1.80 -19.05 11.27
N LEU A 157 1.32 -18.75 12.49
CA LEU A 157 1.14 -17.38 12.97
C LEU A 157 2.48 -16.63 13.04
N PHE A 158 3.49 -17.25 13.63
CA PHE A 158 4.82 -16.68 13.77
C PHE A 158 5.47 -16.45 12.40
N GLY A 159 5.38 -17.43 11.49
CA GLY A 159 5.91 -17.29 10.13
C GLY A 159 5.26 -16.14 9.36
N MET A 160 3.93 -16.02 9.45
CA MET A 160 3.19 -14.91 8.86
C MET A 160 3.60 -13.56 9.49
N ALA A 161 3.57 -13.44 10.82
CA ALA A 161 3.90 -12.21 11.52
C ALA A 161 5.35 -11.77 11.30
N TYR A 162 6.30 -12.72 11.31
CA TYR A 162 7.70 -12.43 11.03
C TYR A 162 7.91 -12.00 9.58
N SER A 163 7.31 -12.70 8.62
CA SER A 163 7.43 -12.32 7.21
C SER A 163 6.84 -10.93 6.94
N TRP A 164 5.70 -10.62 7.56
CA TRP A 164 5.10 -9.28 7.45
C TRP A 164 5.99 -8.22 8.08
N SER A 165 6.47 -8.44 9.31
CA SER A 165 7.35 -7.51 10.02
C SER A 165 8.66 -7.26 9.26
N ALA A 166 9.31 -8.31 8.75
CA ALA A 166 10.54 -8.21 7.98
C ALA A 166 10.33 -7.39 6.69
N LEU A 167 9.22 -7.60 6.00
CA LEU A 167 8.86 -6.83 4.80
C LEU A 167 8.64 -5.36 5.15
N ASP A 168 7.83 -5.07 6.18
CA ASP A 168 7.50 -3.70 6.58
C ASP A 168 8.75 -2.93 7.03
N VAL A 169 9.63 -3.53 7.83
CA VAL A 169 10.87 -2.87 8.27
C VAL A 169 11.69 -2.43 7.07
N SER A 170 11.92 -3.33 6.11
CA SER A 170 12.67 -3.00 4.90
C SER A 170 11.96 -1.96 4.04
N PHE A 171 10.67 -2.15 3.76
CA PHE A 171 9.90 -1.28 2.87
C PHE A 171 9.78 0.15 3.41
N TYR A 172 9.46 0.32 4.70
CA TYR A 172 9.34 1.65 5.30
C TYR A 172 10.69 2.30 5.59
N THR A 173 11.73 1.53 5.91
CA THR A 173 13.08 2.11 6.08
C THR A 173 13.57 2.73 4.77
N LEU A 174 13.34 2.05 3.64
CA LEU A 174 13.62 2.59 2.31
C LEU A 174 12.77 3.83 2.00
N GLY A 175 11.48 3.79 2.36
CA GLY A 175 10.57 4.92 2.14
C GLY A 175 10.93 6.17 2.94
N LEU A 176 11.48 6.02 4.15
CA LEU A 176 11.83 7.15 5.03
C LEU A 176 13.14 7.86 4.61
N ASP A 177 14.09 7.15 3.98
CA ASP A 177 15.36 7.72 3.51
C ASP A 177 15.35 8.16 2.03
N THR A 178 14.16 8.18 1.42
CA THR A 178 13.92 8.60 0.04
C THR A 178 14.64 9.91 -0.36
N PRO A 179 14.71 10.97 0.48
CA PRO A 179 15.43 12.20 0.13
C PRO A 179 16.96 12.05 0.06
N SER A 180 17.58 11.24 0.93
CA SER A 180 19.03 10.96 0.88
C SER A 180 19.37 10.04 -0.30
N MET A 181 18.49 9.08 -0.60
CA MET A 181 18.57 8.21 -1.77
C MET A 181 18.47 9.00 -3.07
N LEU A 182 17.45 9.86 -3.22
CA LEU A 182 17.23 10.64 -4.44
C LEU A 182 18.38 11.64 -4.71
N LYS A 183 19.09 12.09 -3.66
CA LYS A 183 20.34 12.85 -3.79
C LYS A 183 21.44 12.01 -4.46
N ALA A 184 21.55 10.71 -4.18
CA ALA A 184 22.51 9.81 -4.81
C ALA A 184 22.13 9.41 -6.26
N LEU A 185 20.85 9.53 -6.63
CA LEU A 185 20.32 9.16 -7.95
C LEU A 185 20.45 10.25 -9.03
N ASN A 186 21.10 11.38 -8.74
CA ASN A 186 21.27 12.51 -9.68
C ASN A 186 19.95 13.12 -10.23
N PHE A 187 18.83 12.96 -9.52
CA PHE A 187 17.63 13.79 -9.73
C PHE A 187 17.80 15.22 -9.15
N LYS A 188 19.01 15.53 -8.66
CA LYS A 188 19.47 16.85 -8.22
C LYS A 188 20.26 17.50 -9.36
N SER A 189 19.94 18.75 -9.73
CA SER A 189 20.79 19.53 -10.63
C SER A 189 22.18 19.72 -9.99
N LYS A 190 23.23 19.69 -10.81
CA LYS A 190 24.65 19.71 -10.41
C LYS A 190 25.07 20.93 -9.57
N ASP A 191 24.21 21.94 -9.45
CA ASP A 191 24.50 23.24 -8.82
C ASP A 191 24.13 23.34 -7.33
N CYS A 192 23.71 22.24 -6.69
CA CYS A 192 23.24 22.26 -5.30
C CYS A 192 24.07 21.31 -4.41
N PRO A 193 25.09 21.79 -3.67
CA PRO A 193 25.85 20.92 -2.76
C PRO A 193 25.01 20.51 -1.53
N ASP A 194 24.22 21.43 -0.98
CA ASP A 194 23.52 21.27 0.31
C ASP A 194 22.00 21.37 0.20
N TYR A 195 21.28 20.85 1.20
CA TYR A 195 19.82 21.01 1.37
C TYR A 195 19.54 22.46 1.80
N ASN A 196 19.83 23.41 0.91
CA ASN A 196 19.62 24.83 1.17
C ASN A 196 18.25 25.25 0.68
N LEU A 197 17.62 26.16 1.44
CA LEU A 197 16.32 26.73 1.07
C LEU A 197 16.35 27.37 -0.31
N ASP A 198 17.51 27.83 -0.79
CA ASP A 198 17.66 28.47 -2.10
C ASP A 198 17.28 27.60 -3.29
N HIS A 199 17.32 26.28 -3.13
CA HIS A 199 16.96 25.33 -4.18
C HIS A 199 15.72 24.50 -3.83
N ALA A 200 14.81 25.06 -3.02
CA ALA A 200 13.60 24.37 -2.58
C ALA A 200 12.75 23.85 -3.74
N TYR A 201 12.64 24.61 -4.84
CA TYR A 201 11.92 24.17 -6.03
C TYR A 201 12.56 22.93 -6.69
N ASP A 202 13.88 22.96 -6.92
CA ASP A 202 14.61 21.87 -7.55
C ASP A 202 14.58 20.60 -6.68
N ILE A 203 14.68 20.76 -5.36
CA ILE A 203 14.60 19.65 -4.40
C ILE A 203 13.19 19.04 -4.41
N LEU A 204 12.14 19.84 -4.27
CA LEU A 204 10.76 19.34 -4.20
C LEU A 204 10.29 18.73 -5.53
N SER A 205 10.69 19.33 -6.66
CA SER A 205 10.37 18.82 -7.99
C SER A 205 11.16 17.55 -8.31
N GLY A 206 12.45 17.50 -7.95
CA GLY A 206 13.29 16.31 -8.07
C GLY A 206 12.77 15.15 -7.21
N ILE A 207 12.34 15.42 -5.97
CA ILE A 207 11.78 14.38 -5.09
C ILE A 207 10.47 13.83 -5.65
N SER A 208 9.58 14.73 -6.05
CA SER A 208 8.24 14.34 -6.51
C SER A 208 8.28 13.64 -7.88
N SER A 209 9.20 14.03 -8.78
CA SER A 209 9.41 13.35 -10.06
C SER A 209 10.12 12.01 -9.88
N GLY A 210 11.13 11.93 -9.01
CA GLY A 210 11.77 10.67 -8.63
C GLY A 210 10.76 9.66 -8.09
N ASN A 211 9.92 10.06 -7.14
CA ASN A 211 8.88 9.19 -6.59
C ASN A 211 7.84 8.75 -7.64
N LEU A 212 7.49 9.63 -8.58
CA LEU A 212 6.59 9.27 -9.67
C LEU A 212 7.21 8.22 -10.60
N VAL A 213 8.49 8.37 -10.96
CA VAL A 213 9.24 7.41 -11.77
C VAL A 213 9.39 6.08 -11.02
N LEU A 214 9.69 6.12 -9.71
CA LEU A 214 9.79 4.92 -8.88
C LEU A 214 8.44 4.18 -8.79
N ALA A 215 7.34 4.92 -8.66
CA ALA A 215 6.01 4.30 -8.56
C ALA A 215 5.53 3.73 -9.90
N ALA A 216 5.72 4.46 -11.00
CA ALA A 216 5.36 4.01 -12.35
C ALA A 216 6.26 2.89 -12.86
N GLY A 217 7.53 2.92 -12.47
CA GLY A 217 8.53 1.94 -12.80
C GLY A 217 8.38 0.66 -11.97
N GLY A 218 8.59 0.74 -10.66
CA GLY A 218 8.73 -0.46 -9.82
C GLY A 218 7.41 -0.93 -9.24
N LEU A 219 6.77 -0.07 -8.44
CA LEU A 219 5.62 -0.47 -7.62
C LEU A 219 4.43 -0.94 -8.47
N ILE A 220 3.98 -0.13 -9.44
CA ILE A 220 2.81 -0.48 -10.26
C ILE A 220 3.04 -1.77 -11.06
N PRO A 221 4.12 -1.91 -11.86
CA PRO A 221 4.39 -3.14 -12.59
C PRO A 221 4.61 -4.35 -11.68
N GLY A 222 5.26 -4.19 -10.52
CA GLY A 222 5.44 -5.27 -9.54
C GLY A 222 4.11 -5.79 -9.01
N TYR A 223 3.17 -4.90 -8.68
CA TYR A 223 1.82 -5.30 -8.24
C TYR A 223 1.04 -6.00 -9.35
N TRP A 224 1.10 -5.50 -10.59
CA TRP A 224 0.40 -6.13 -11.72
C TRP A 224 1.02 -7.48 -12.11
N ALA A 225 2.34 -7.60 -12.09
CA ALA A 225 3.03 -8.88 -12.28
C ALA A 225 2.58 -9.90 -11.24
N THR A 226 2.49 -9.49 -9.96
CA THR A 226 1.97 -10.33 -8.89
C THR A 226 0.50 -10.70 -9.12
N PHE A 227 -0.34 -9.74 -9.53
CA PHE A 227 -1.75 -9.97 -9.85
C PHE A 227 -1.94 -11.05 -10.93
N PHE A 228 -1.11 -11.03 -11.99
CA PHE A 228 -1.19 -12.05 -13.04
C PHE A 228 -0.60 -13.40 -12.64
N LEU A 229 0.48 -13.40 -11.86
CA LEU A 229 1.23 -14.61 -11.51
C LEU A 229 0.69 -15.36 -10.28
N VAL A 230 -0.07 -14.69 -9.39
CA VAL A 230 -0.47 -15.25 -8.09
C VAL A 230 -1.29 -16.54 -8.19
N ASP A 231 -2.15 -16.64 -9.20
CA ASP A 231 -3.01 -17.81 -9.39
C ASP A 231 -2.30 -18.93 -10.15
N SER A 232 -1.34 -18.61 -11.03
CA SER A 232 -0.63 -19.60 -11.86
C SER A 232 0.58 -20.21 -11.15
N TRP A 233 1.35 -19.39 -10.43
CA TRP A 233 2.61 -19.82 -9.81
C TRP A 233 2.45 -20.15 -8.32
N GLY A 234 1.38 -19.67 -7.70
CA GLY A 234 1.11 -19.83 -6.27
C GLY A 234 1.83 -18.79 -5.41
N ARG A 235 1.36 -18.66 -4.15
CA ARG A 235 1.76 -17.57 -3.25
C ARG A 235 3.15 -17.76 -2.63
N ILE A 236 3.49 -18.99 -2.25
CA ILE A 236 4.74 -19.31 -1.55
C ILE A 236 5.97 -19.08 -2.46
N PRO A 237 6.00 -19.53 -3.73
CA PRO A 237 7.15 -19.28 -4.61
C PRO A 237 7.39 -17.79 -4.85
N ILE A 238 6.33 -17.00 -5.07
CA ILE A 238 6.43 -15.54 -5.25
C ILE A 238 7.01 -14.87 -4.00
N GLN A 239 6.54 -15.27 -2.82
CA GLN A 239 7.05 -14.73 -1.55
C GLN A 239 8.53 -15.07 -1.35
N VAL A 240 8.95 -16.32 -1.58
CA VAL A 240 10.36 -16.73 -1.44
C VAL A 240 11.25 -16.03 -2.47
N MET A 241 10.80 -15.91 -3.72
CA MET A 241 11.50 -15.15 -4.75
C MET A 241 11.69 -13.69 -4.32
N GLY A 242 10.64 -13.04 -3.83
CA GLY A 242 10.69 -11.66 -3.36
C GLY A 242 11.69 -11.45 -2.23
N PHE A 243 11.63 -12.28 -1.18
CA PHE A 243 12.58 -12.17 -0.06
C PHE A 243 14.02 -12.48 -0.47
N THR A 244 14.21 -13.44 -1.37
CA THR A 244 15.56 -13.79 -1.86
C THR A 244 16.13 -12.65 -2.68
N ALA A 245 15.36 -12.09 -3.62
CA ALA A 245 15.77 -10.95 -4.43
C ALA A 245 16.09 -9.73 -3.54
N LEU A 246 15.21 -9.39 -2.59
CA LEU A 246 15.41 -8.29 -1.65
C LEU A 246 16.69 -8.48 -0.82
N THR A 247 16.95 -9.71 -0.36
CA THR A 247 18.18 -10.03 0.40
C THR A 247 19.43 -9.86 -0.46
N MET A 248 19.42 -10.34 -1.71
CA MET A 248 20.55 -10.14 -2.63
C MET A 248 20.77 -8.65 -2.92
N LEU A 249 19.70 -7.89 -3.17
CA LEU A 249 19.79 -6.45 -3.42
C LEU A 249 20.39 -5.72 -2.22
N PHE A 250 19.95 -5.98 -0.99
CA PHE A 250 20.54 -5.36 0.19
C PHE A 250 21.99 -5.77 0.45
N LEU A 251 22.37 -7.01 0.15
CA LEU A 251 23.77 -7.42 0.23
C LEU A 251 24.63 -6.67 -0.79
N VAL A 252 24.15 -6.52 -2.03
CA VAL A 252 24.85 -5.75 -3.07
C VAL A 252 24.95 -4.28 -2.69
N VAL A 253 23.84 -3.64 -2.30
CA VAL A 253 23.82 -2.23 -1.87
C VAL A 253 24.72 -2.03 -0.67
N GLY A 254 24.66 -2.90 0.34
CA GLY A 254 25.47 -2.79 1.55
C GLY A 254 26.97 -2.97 1.31
N THR A 255 27.37 -3.93 0.47
CA THR A 255 28.79 -4.17 0.16
C THR A 255 29.37 -3.19 -0.85
N ALA A 256 28.57 -2.71 -1.79
CA ALA A 256 28.99 -1.75 -2.81
C ALA A 256 28.71 -0.29 -2.43
N TRP A 257 28.19 -0.02 -1.22
CA TRP A 257 27.76 1.32 -0.79
C TRP A 257 28.85 2.37 -0.98
N ASP A 258 30.05 2.14 -0.44
CA ASP A 258 31.15 3.10 -0.51
C ASP A 258 31.59 3.36 -1.96
N HIS A 259 31.58 2.33 -2.81
CA HIS A 259 31.96 2.44 -4.21
C HIS A 259 30.88 3.12 -5.07
N LEU A 260 29.60 2.83 -4.79
CA LEU A 260 28.43 3.44 -5.46
C LEU A 260 28.25 4.89 -5.04
N HIS A 261 28.48 5.22 -3.77
CA HIS A 261 28.37 6.58 -3.24
C HIS A 261 29.48 7.48 -3.78
N THR A 262 30.70 6.97 -3.88
CA THR A 262 31.85 7.71 -4.43
C THR A 262 31.74 7.93 -5.95
N ASN A 263 31.13 6.99 -6.68
CA ASN A 263 30.92 7.06 -8.14
C ASN A 263 29.48 7.42 -8.56
N ALA A 264 28.70 8.06 -7.67
CA ALA A 264 27.30 8.40 -7.90
C ALA A 264 27.07 9.25 -9.17
N ASN A 265 28.08 10.04 -9.57
CA ASN A 265 28.03 10.98 -10.70
C ASN A 265 28.15 10.38 -12.11
N GLU A 266 28.55 9.11 -12.26
CA GLU A 266 28.68 8.47 -13.59
C GLU A 266 27.78 7.25 -13.76
N TYR A 267 28.04 6.19 -12.99
CA TYR A 267 27.34 4.90 -13.12
C TYR A 267 26.62 4.49 -11.83
N GLY A 268 27.10 4.96 -10.66
CA GLY A 268 26.56 4.61 -9.35
C GLY A 268 25.10 5.01 -9.19
N GLY A 269 24.70 6.20 -9.67
CA GLY A 269 23.30 6.65 -9.61
C GLY A 269 22.35 5.73 -10.39
N LYS A 270 22.69 5.33 -11.62
CA LYS A 270 21.83 4.44 -12.44
C LYS A 270 21.73 3.03 -11.85
N VAL A 271 22.83 2.52 -11.28
CA VAL A 271 22.87 1.21 -10.63
C VAL A 271 22.11 1.24 -9.31
N LEU A 272 22.18 2.33 -8.55
CA LEU A 272 21.35 2.54 -7.35
C LEU A 272 19.85 2.60 -7.70
N VAL A 273 19.45 3.20 -8.83
CA VAL A 273 18.04 3.16 -9.29
C VAL A 273 17.58 1.70 -9.47
N ILE A 274 18.40 0.88 -10.12
CA ILE A 274 18.04 -0.52 -10.44
C ILE A 274 18.13 -1.42 -9.19
N LEU A 275 19.04 -1.14 -8.26
CA LEU A 275 19.23 -1.96 -7.05
C LEU A 275 18.22 -1.65 -5.93
N TYR A 276 17.62 -0.47 -5.94
CA TYR A 276 16.51 -0.10 -5.05
C TYR A 276 15.12 -0.44 -5.65
N TRP A 277 15.10 -0.96 -6.87
CA TRP A 277 13.95 -1.50 -7.59
C TRP A 277 13.72 -2.98 -7.26
#